data_AF-A0A3A8G0S5-F1
#
_entry.id   AF-A0A3A8G0S5-F1
#
_cell.length_a   1.000
_cell.length_b   1.000
_cell.length_c   1.000
_cell.angle_alpha   90.00
_cell.angle_beta   90.00
_cell.angle_gamma   90.00
#
_symmetry.space_group_name_H-M   'P 1'
#
loop_
_entity.id
_entity.type
_entity.pdbx_description
1 polymer ?
#
loop_
_entity_poly.entity_id
_entity_poly.type
_entity_poly.pdbx_seq_one_letter_code
_entity_poly.pdbx_strand_id
1 'polypeptide(L)' 'MLGQGCCRAVLARGPCAEVTRCSCGHIHLAVGPVTLRLEEDVLRALGHTLVEAIHQLELPHAPAHEAEAQEPAPTGGWKQ' A
#
# COMPACT_ATOMS: atom_id res chain seq x y z
N MET A 1 34.88 -4.97 -16.96
CA MET A 1 33.55 -5.62 -16.80
C MET A 1 32.70 -4.71 -15.93
N LEU A 2 31.42 -4.50 -16.29
CA LEU A 2 30.41 -3.56 -15.74
C LEU A 2 30.30 -2.23 -16.53
N GLY A 3 29.32 -2.13 -17.43
CA GLY A 3 29.06 -0.88 -18.14
C GLY A 3 28.18 -0.93 -19.39
N GLN A 4 27.45 -2.02 -19.66
CA GLN A 4 26.34 -1.92 -20.62
C GLN A 4 25.22 -1.13 -19.95
N GLY A 5 25.28 0.20 -20.10
CA GLY A 5 24.32 1.13 -19.54
C GLY A 5 22.94 0.80 -20.06
N CYS A 6 22.02 0.45 -19.16
CA CYS A 6 20.63 0.35 -19.54
C CYS A 6 20.11 1.75 -19.89
N CYS A 7 19.46 1.90 -21.04
CA CYS A 7 18.75 3.12 -21.37
C CYS A 7 17.53 3.23 -20.45
N ARG A 8 17.39 4.39 -19.81
CA ARG A 8 16.35 4.66 -18.82
C ARG A 8 15.49 5.82 -19.31
N ALA A 9 14.19 5.58 -19.45
CA ALA A 9 13.20 6.60 -19.76
C ALA A 9 12.37 6.87 -18.52
N VAL A 10 12.46 8.09 -17.97
CA VAL A 10 11.64 8.50 -16.83
C VAL A 10 10.18 8.59 -17.29
N LEU A 11 9.31 7.83 -16.64
CA LEU A 11 7.87 7.83 -16.88
C LEU A 11 7.17 8.85 -15.99
N ALA A 12 7.59 8.94 -14.72
CA ALA A 12 7.04 9.88 -13.74
C ALA A 12 8.11 10.28 -12.72
N ARG A 13 8.05 11.51 -12.24
CA ARG A 13 8.92 12.02 -11.17
C ARG A 13 8.09 12.89 -10.22
N GLY A 14 8.20 12.58 -8.94
CA GLY A 14 7.64 13.37 -7.85
C GLY A 14 8.73 13.83 -6.88
N PRO A 15 8.35 14.45 -5.77
CA PRO A 15 9.30 14.99 -4.78
C PRO A 15 10.10 13.90 -4.05
N CYS A 16 9.53 12.71 -3.86
CA CYS A 16 10.15 11.61 -3.11
C CYS A 16 10.39 10.34 -3.94
N ALA A 17 9.93 10.31 -5.19
CA ALA A 17 9.94 9.11 -6.01
C ALA A 17 10.17 9.39 -7.50
N GLU A 18 10.74 8.41 -8.20
CA GLU A 18 10.92 8.40 -9.64
C GLU A 18 10.57 7.02 -10.18
N VAL A 19 9.79 6.97 -11.27
CA VAL A 19 9.45 5.76 -12.01
C VAL A 19 10.09 5.82 -13.36
N THR A 20 10.88 4.80 -13.70
CA THR A 20 11.68 4.74 -14.91
C THR A 20 11.48 3.42 -15.63
N ARG A 21 11.21 3.48 -16.94
CA ARG A 21 11.23 2.31 -17.82
C ARG A 21 12.67 2.05 -18.25
N CYS A 22 13.15 0.83 -18.03
CA CYS A 22 14.51 0.44 -18.32
C CYS A 22 14.54 -0.46 -19.57
N SER A 23 15.54 -0.30 -20.43
CA SER A 23 15.71 -1.15 -21.61
C SER A 23 15.99 -2.63 -21.27
N CYS A 24 16.24 -2.95 -19.99
CA CYS A 24 16.34 -4.32 -19.48
C CYS A 24 14.96 -5.01 -19.32
N GLY A 25 13.87 -4.37 -19.76
CA GLY A 25 12.51 -4.92 -19.71
C GLY A 25 11.80 -4.75 -18.36
N HIS A 26 12.35 -3.98 -17.43
CA HIS A 26 11.76 -3.78 -16.10
C HIS A 26 11.48 -2.30 -15.83
N ILE A 27 10.55 -2.07 -14.91
CA ILE A 27 10.32 -0.75 -14.31
C ILE A 27 11.18 -0.62 -13.06
N HIS A 28 11.83 0.53 -12.91
CA HIS A 28 12.57 0.90 -11.72
C HIS A 28 11.77 1.97 -10.99
N LEU A 29 11.32 1.67 -9.78
CA LEU A 29 10.69 2.63 -8.87
C LEU A 29 11.71 2.99 -7.77
N ALA A 30 12.24 4.21 -7.81
CA ALA A 30 13.09 4.74 -6.76
C ALA A 30 12.23 5.55 -5.78
N VAL A 31 12.37 5.29 -4.48
CA VAL A 31 11.73 6.02 -3.38
C VAL A 31 12.81 6.30 -2.33
N GLY A 32 13.27 7.55 -2.25
CA GLY A 32 14.42 7.93 -1.44
C GLY A 32 15.66 7.05 -1.73
N PRO A 33 16.25 6.37 -0.72
CA PRO A 33 17.42 5.51 -0.92
C PRO A 33 17.08 4.12 -1.48
N VAL A 34 15.80 3.75 -1.58
CA VAL A 34 15.37 2.42 -1.99
C VAL A 34 15.00 2.44 -3.47
N THR A 35 15.42 1.42 -4.24
CA THR A 35 14.97 1.22 -5.62
C THR A 35 14.46 -0.19 -5.80
N LEU A 36 13.21 -0.30 -6.26
CA LEU A 36 12.57 -1.56 -6.60
C LEU A 36 12.64 -1.80 -8.10
N ARG A 37 12.90 -3.05 -8.49
CA ARG A 37 12.80 -3.53 -9.87
C ARG A 37 11.50 -4.32 -9.99
N LEU A 38 10.59 -3.86 -10.83
CA LEU A 38 9.23 -4.35 -10.94
C LEU A 38 8.91 -4.73 -12.39
N GLU A 39 7.97 -5.66 -12.53
CA GLU A 39 7.23 -5.86 -13.78
C GLU A 39 6.11 -4.82 -13.90
N GLU A 40 5.58 -4.62 -15.11
CA GLU A 40 4.55 -3.62 -15.37
C GLU A 40 3.25 -3.91 -14.61
N ASP A 41 2.81 -5.17 -14.58
CA ASP A 41 1.60 -5.58 -13.86
C ASP A 41 1.75 -5.42 -12.34
N VAL A 42 2.95 -5.66 -11.81
CA VAL A 42 3.25 -5.46 -10.38
C VAL A 42 3.20 -3.97 -10.04
N LEU A 43 3.71 -3.08 -10.90
CA LEU A 43 3.59 -1.63 -10.72
C LEU A 43 2.11 -1.20 -10.68
N ARG A 44 1.29 -1.74 -11.58
CA ARG A 44 -0.15 -1.45 -11.63
C ARG A 44 -0.85 -1.88 -10.34
N ALA A 45 -0.61 -3.11 -9.90
CA ALA A 45 -1.17 -3.63 -8.65
C ALA A 45 -0.75 -2.79 -7.44
N LEU A 46 0.54 -2.42 -7.34
CA LEU A 46 1.04 -1.54 -6.29
C LEU A 46 0.33 -0.18 -6.30
N GLY A 47 0.12 0.42 -7.48
CA GLY A 47 -0.62 1.66 -7.62
C GLY A 47 -2.04 1.58 -7.06
N HIS A 48 -2.77 0.49 -7.36
CA HIS A 48 -4.10 0.26 -6.79
C HIS A 48 -4.08 0.16 -5.27
N THR A 49 -3.12 -0.59 -4.70
CA THR A 49 -2.98 -0.72 -3.24
C THR A 49 -2.68 0.61 -2.57
N LEU A 50 -1.82 1.45 -3.16
CA LEU A 50 -1.48 2.75 -2.60
C LEU A 50 -2.66 3.72 -2.64
N VAL A 51 -3.42 3.74 -3.75
CA VAL A 51 -4.64 4.57 -3.85
C VAL A 51 -5.67 4.15 -2.81
N GLU A 52 -5.89 2.85 -2.63
CA GLU A 52 -6.79 2.35 -1.60
C GLU A 52 -6.33 2.77 -0.20
N ALA A 53 -5.04 2.64 0.11
CA ALA A 53 -4.49 3.06 1.39
C ALA A 53 -4.70 4.57 1.64
N ILE A 54 -4.54 5.41 0.62
CA ILE A 54 -4.79 6.85 0.73
C ILE A 54 -6.26 7.11 1.06
N HIS A 55 -7.20 6.46 0.37
CA HIS A 55 -8.63 6.60 0.68
C HIS A 55 -8.94 6.22 2.14
N GLN A 56 -8.36 5.12 2.64
CA GLN A 56 -8.58 4.70 4.03
C GLN A 56 -8.03 5.70 5.06
N LEU A 57 -6.94 6.41 4.74
CA LEU A 57 -6.37 7.45 5.59
C LEU A 57 -7.24 8.71 5.64
N GLU A 58 -7.97 9.01 4.56
CA GLU A 58 -8.86 10.18 4.47
C GLU A 58 -10.21 9.94 5.15
N LEU A 59 -10.58 8.67 5.39
CA LEU A 59 -11.79 8.35 6.15
C LEU A 59 -11.64 8.87 7.59
N PRO A 60 -12.65 9.58 8.12
CA PRO A 60 -12.69 9.92 9.54
C PRO A 60 -12.66 8.63 10.35
N HIS A 61 -11.58 8.41 11.07
CA HIS A 61 -11.49 7.33 12.04
C HIS A 61 -12.42 7.70 13.19
N ALA A 62 -13.70 7.32 13.10
CA ALA A 62 -14.55 7.33 14.28
C ALA A 62 -13.85 6.47 15.34
N PRO A 63 -13.66 6.97 16.57
CA PRO A 63 -13.08 6.15 17.61
C PRO A 63 -13.98 4.92 17.73
N ALA A 64 -13.37 3.74 17.61
CA ALA A 64 -14.03 2.48 17.96
C ALA A 64 -14.30 2.55 19.47
N HIS A 65 -15.43 3.16 19.83
CA HIS A 65 -15.99 3.11 21.16
C HIS A 65 -16.40 1.65 21.37
N GLU A 66 -15.54 0.91 22.07
CA GLU A 66 -15.91 -0.07 23.07
C GLU A 66 -17.22 -0.82 22.76
N ALA A 67 -17.13 -1.90 21.99
CA ALA A 67 -18.05 -3.02 22.19
C ALA A 67 -17.59 -3.79 23.44
N GLU A 68 -17.68 -3.13 24.60
CA GLU A 68 -17.67 -3.80 25.89
C GLU A 68 -18.87 -4.75 25.98
N ALA A 69 -18.57 -6.00 26.34
CA ALA A 69 -19.40 -6.89 27.16
C ALA A 69 -20.92 -6.90 26.90
N GLN A 70 -21.37 -7.78 26.00
CA GLN A 70 -22.63 -8.48 26.21
C GLN A 70 -22.34 -9.86 26.82
N GLU A 71 -22.18 -9.91 28.13
CA GLU A 71 -22.43 -11.15 28.88
C GLU A 71 -23.93 -11.47 28.78
N PRO A 72 -24.35 -12.66 28.34
CA PRO A 72 -25.74 -13.06 28.46
C PRO A 72 -26.04 -13.40 29.92
N ALA A 73 -26.84 -12.57 30.58
CA ALA A 73 -27.37 -12.84 31.92
C ALA A 73 -28.14 -14.18 31.95
N PRO A 74 -27.87 -15.11 32.89
CA PRO A 74 -28.72 -16.28 33.05
C PRO A 74 -30.01 -15.87 33.78
N THR A 75 -31.14 -15.90 33.05
CA THR A 75 -32.48 -15.76 33.63
C THR A 75 -32.85 -17.02 34.43
N GLY A 76 -32.37 -17.12 35.67
CA GLY A 76 -32.81 -18.11 36.65
C GLY A 76 -34.03 -17.58 37.41
N GLY A 77 -35.23 -17.91 36.92
CA GLY A 77 -36.49 -17.53 37.56
C GLY A 77 -36.70 -18.26 38.89
N TRP A 78 -36.74 -17.49 39.99
CA TRP A 78 -37.15 -17.94 41.31
C TRP A 78 -38.68 -18.06 41.38
N LYS A 79 -39.20 -19.28 41.55
CA LYS A 79 -40.50 -19.60 42.18
C LYS A 79 -40.28 -20.90 42.96
N GLN A 80 -40.04 -20.81 44.28
CA GLN A 80 -41.05 -20.95 45.35
C GLN A 80 -42.03 -22.10 45.12
#